data_AF-R2NVY6-F1
#
_entry.id   AF-R2NVY6-F1
#
_cell.length_a   1.000
_cell.length_b   1.000
_cell.length_c   1.000
_cell.angle_alpha   90.00
_cell.angle_beta   90.00
_cell.angle_gamma   90.00
#
_symmetry.space_group_name_H-M   'P 1'
#
loop_
_entity.id
_entity.type
_entity.pdbx_description
1 polymer ?
#
loop_
_entity_poly.entity_id
_entity_poly.type
_entity_poly.pdbx_seq_one_letter_code
_entity_poly.pdbx_strand_id
1 'polypeptide(L)'
;MNIFLTLLFAIELALLLTHEMDAVRHKEWMLFIGLRNLPEQTAYWVFTLPHILLYALLFFLLLSANTALFYVIDIFLIGHLVLHFLFRKHPNNQLTGFISLLIIYSAGIIAGLHLVLLILFN
;
A
#
# COMPACT_ATOMS: atom_id res chain seq x y z
N MET A 1 -9.95 -14.62 -14.61
CA MET A 1 -8.81 -13.70 -14.82
C MET A 1 -7.65 -14.48 -15.44
N ASN A 2 -7.00 -13.92 -16.46
CA ASN A 2 -5.84 -14.55 -17.11
C ASN A 2 -4.66 -14.68 -16.11
N ILE A 3 -3.84 -15.73 -16.23
CA ILE A 3 -2.65 -15.96 -15.39
C ILE A 3 -1.73 -14.74 -15.31
N PHE A 4 -1.60 -13.98 -16.40
CA PHE A 4 -0.79 -12.78 -16.43
C PHE A 4 -1.32 -11.66 -15.53
N LEU A 5 -2.63 -11.40 -15.57
CA LEU A 5 -3.29 -10.41 -14.68
C LEU A 5 -3.17 -10.84 -13.21
N THR A 6 -3.39 -12.13 -12.94
CA THR A 6 -3.21 -12.68 -11.59
C THR A 6 -1.78 -12.50 -11.07
N LEU A 7 -0.77 -12.65 -11.94
CA LEU A 7 0.63 -12.43 -11.56
C LEU A 7 0.91 -10.95 -11.26
N LEU A 8 0.40 -10.03 -12.08
CA LEU A 8 0.54 -8.59 -11.81
C LEU A 8 -0.11 -8.20 -10.47
N PHE A 9 -1.34 -8.66 -10.23
CA PHE A 9 -2.04 -8.45 -8.97
C PHE A 9 -1.25 -9.03 -7.77
N ALA A 10 -0.65 -10.22 -7.92
CA ALA A 10 0.16 -10.81 -6.86
C ALA A 10 1.41 -9.96 -6.55
N ILE A 11 2.04 -9.37 -7.58
CA ILE A 11 3.22 -8.52 -7.41
C ILE A 11 2.86 -7.20 -6.72
N GLU A 12 1.81 -6.51 -7.15
CA GLU A 12 1.39 -5.25 -6.49
C GLU A 12 0.95 -5.49 -5.05
N LEU A 13 0.30 -6.63 -4.77
CA LEU A 13 -0.09 -6.98 -3.40
C LEU A 13 1.15 -7.24 -2.54
N ALA A 14 2.14 -7.95 -3.06
CA ALA A 14 3.42 -8.15 -2.37
C ALA A 14 4.14 -6.81 -2.12
N LEU A 15 4.11 -5.90 -3.08
CA LEU A 15 4.69 -4.55 -2.93
C LEU A 15 3.94 -3.72 -1.88
N LEU A 16 2.60 -3.79 -1.83
CA LEU A 16 1.80 -3.15 -0.79
C LEU A 16 2.19 -3.64 0.60
N LEU A 17 2.21 -4.97 0.81
CA LEU A 17 2.56 -5.54 2.12
C LEU A 17 4.00 -5.21 2.52
N THR A 18 4.92 -5.21 1.55
CA THR A 18 6.33 -4.83 1.79
C THR A 18 6.46 -3.34 2.10
N HIS A 19 5.66 -2.49 1.45
CA HIS A 19 5.61 -1.06 1.72
C HIS A 19 5.16 -0.80 3.15
N GLU A 20 4.13 -1.48 3.64
CA GLU A 20 3.67 -1.33 5.03
C GLU A 20 4.75 -1.76 6.05
N MET A 21 5.53 -2.81 5.76
CA MET A 21 6.69 -3.16 6.60
C MET A 21 7.74 -2.04 6.62
N ASP A 22 7.98 -1.41 5.47
CA ASP A 22 8.92 -0.30 5.36
C ASP A 22 8.39 0.98 6.02
N ALA A 23 7.08 1.23 5.97
CA ALA A 23 6.38 2.31 6.66
C ALA A 23 6.51 2.17 8.17
N VAL A 24 6.33 0.97 8.72
CA VAL A 24 6.56 0.69 10.14
C VAL A 24 8.02 0.93 10.52
N ARG A 25 8.97 0.46 9.71
CA ARG A 25 10.41 0.68 9.94
C ARG A 25 10.77 2.17 9.98
N HIS A 26 10.19 2.97 9.10
CA HIS A 26 10.47 4.39 8.95
C HIS A 26 9.50 5.30 9.71
N LYS A 27 8.68 4.73 10.60
CA LYS A 27 7.78 5.47 11.49
C LYS A 27 6.83 6.40 10.73
N GLU A 28 6.19 5.90 9.69
CA GLU A 28 5.32 6.73 8.84
C GLU A 28 4.19 7.42 9.62
N TRP A 29 3.79 6.90 10.78
CA TRP A 29 2.88 7.58 11.70
C TRP A 29 3.29 9.02 12.06
N MET A 30 4.57 9.40 11.92
CA MET A 30 5.06 10.76 12.09
C MET A 30 4.52 11.77 11.06
N LEU A 31 3.98 11.29 9.93
CA LEU A 31 3.27 12.09 8.93
C LEU A 31 1.84 12.45 9.38
N PHE A 32 1.23 11.63 10.24
CA PHE A 32 -0.14 11.83 10.68
C PHE A 32 -0.19 12.80 11.86
N ILE A 33 -0.94 13.90 11.70
CA ILE A 33 -1.04 14.99 12.68
C ILE A 33 -1.45 14.48 14.08
N GLY A 34 -2.34 13.48 14.15
CA GLY A 34 -2.78 12.89 15.42
C GLY A 34 -1.78 11.91 16.03
N LEU A 35 -1.09 11.11 15.22
CA LEU A 35 -0.20 10.05 15.72
C LEU A 35 1.18 10.58 16.11
N ARG A 36 1.69 11.61 15.43
CA ARG A 36 3.03 12.19 15.68
C ARG A 36 3.23 12.76 17.09
N ASN A 37 2.14 13.05 17.80
CA ASN A 37 2.16 13.62 19.14
C ASN A 37 2.00 12.57 20.25
N LEU A 38 1.74 11.31 19.89
CA LEU A 38 1.60 10.22 20.86
C LEU A 38 2.98 9.75 21.35
N PRO A 39 3.05 9.13 22.55
CA PRO A 39 4.24 8.40 22.94
C PRO A 39 4.61 7.36 21.89
N GLU A 40 5.90 7.22 21.59
CA GLU A 40 6.41 6.37 20.50
C GLU A 40 5.78 4.97 20.46
N GLN A 41 5.72 4.29 21.62
CA GLN A 41 5.15 2.95 21.73
C GLN A 41 3.65 2.92 21.39
N THR A 42 2.91 3.95 21.81
CA THR A 42 1.48 4.09 21.53
C THR A 42 1.25 4.40 20.06
N ALA A 43 2.04 5.29 19.46
CA ALA A 43 1.97 5.60 18.04
C ALA A 43 2.21 4.35 17.18
N TYR A 44 3.25 3.57 17.52
CA TYR A 44 3.54 2.28 16.89
C TYR A 44 2.36 1.30 16.98
N TRP A 45 1.75 1.13 18.16
CA TRP A 45 0.60 0.23 18.32
C TRP A 45 -0.62 0.70 17.52
N VAL A 46 -0.97 1.97 17.61
CA VAL A 46 -2.14 2.54 16.92
C VAL A 46 -1.95 2.50 15.41
N PHE A 47 -0.72 2.67 14.92
CA PHE A 47 -0.42 2.51 13.50
C PHE A 47 -0.45 1.03 13.08
N THR A 48 0.21 0.14 13.82
CA THR A 48 0.47 -1.23 13.36
C THR A 48 -0.70 -2.19 13.58
N LEU A 49 -1.38 -2.14 14.72
CA LEU A 49 -2.42 -3.13 15.06
C LEU A 49 -3.63 -3.13 14.10
N PRO A 50 -4.12 -1.97 13.58
CA PRO A 50 -5.18 -1.96 12.58
C PRO A 50 -4.82 -2.72 11.30
N HIS A 51 -3.53 -2.81 10.94
CA HIS A 51 -3.10 -3.57 9.76
C HIS A 51 -3.42 -5.06 9.87
N ILE A 52 -3.47 -5.63 11.09
CA ILE A 52 -3.88 -7.03 11.28
C ILE A 52 -5.32 -7.23 10.78
N LEU A 53 -6.23 -6.31 11.12
CA LEU A 53 -7.63 -6.37 10.68
C LEU A 53 -7.75 -6.10 9.18
N LEU A 54 -6.99 -5.13 8.67
CA LEU A 54 -6.96 -4.83 7.23
C LEU A 54 -6.44 -6.02 6.42
N TYR A 55 -5.37 -6.69 6.87
CA TYR A 55 -4.84 -7.88 6.21
C TYR A 55 -5.79 -9.07 6.32
N ALA A 56 -6.45 -9.26 7.46
CA ALA A 56 -7.48 -10.29 7.59
C ALA A 56 -8.64 -10.07 6.60
N LEU A 57 -9.12 -8.83 6.48
CA LEU A 57 -10.16 -8.46 5.51
C LEU A 57 -9.69 -8.64 4.07
N LEU A 58 -8.48 -8.17 3.74
CA LEU A 58 -7.84 -8.34 2.44
C LEU A 58 -7.79 -9.83 2.05
N PHE A 59 -7.25 -10.69 2.92
CA PHE A 59 -7.13 -12.11 2.64
C PHE A 59 -8.50 -12.79 2.60
N PHE A 60 -9.45 -12.40 3.45
CA PHE A 60 -10.82 -12.91 3.40
C PHE A 60 -11.48 -12.63 2.05
N LEU A 61 -11.38 -11.40 1.54
CA LEU A 61 -11.93 -11.02 0.23
C LEU A 61 -11.23 -11.74 -0.92
N LEU A 62 -9.91 -11.90 -0.82
CA LEU A 62 -9.10 -12.62 -1.82
C LEU A 62 -9.50 -14.11 -1.88
N LEU A 63 -9.60 -14.76 -0.72
CA LEU A 63 -9.98 -16.18 -0.62
C LEU A 63 -11.45 -16.42 -0.97
N SER A 64 -12.30 -15.40 -0.83
CA SER A 64 -13.69 -15.42 -1.28
C SER A 64 -13.84 -15.19 -2.80
N ALA A 65 -12.73 -15.08 -3.54
CA ALA A 65 -12.71 -14.80 -4.98
C ALA A 65 -13.51 -13.53 -5.37
N ASN A 66 -13.56 -12.53 -4.48
CA ASN A 66 -14.27 -11.29 -4.75
C ASN A 66 -13.47 -10.43 -5.74
N THR A 67 -13.92 -10.39 -6.99
CA THR A 67 -13.24 -9.67 -8.08
C THR A 67 -13.24 -8.15 -7.90
N ALA A 68 -14.13 -7.58 -7.07
CA ALA A 68 -14.11 -6.16 -6.76
C ALA A 68 -12.83 -5.75 -6.01
N LEU A 69 -12.18 -6.70 -5.31
CA LEU A 69 -10.95 -6.45 -4.58
C LEU A 69 -9.83 -5.93 -5.49
N PHE A 70 -9.73 -6.44 -6.73
CA PHE A 70 -8.70 -6.04 -7.68
C PHE A 70 -8.76 -4.53 -7.96
N TYR A 71 -9.93 -4.04 -8.35
CA TYR A 71 -10.16 -2.61 -8.58
C TYR A 71 -9.91 -1.76 -7.33
N VAL A 72 -10.32 -2.24 -6.15
CA VAL A 72 -10.13 -1.51 -4.89
C VAL A 72 -8.65 -1.34 -4.57
N ILE A 73 -7.86 -2.41 -4.69
CA ILE A 73 -6.41 -2.37 -4.44
C ILE A 73 -5.69 -1.54 -5.48
N ASP A 74 -6.04 -1.68 -6.76
CA ASP A 74 -5.46 -0.86 -7.84
C ASP A 74 -5.64 0.64 -7.57
N ILE A 75 -6.89 1.05 -7.33
CA ILE A 75 -7.25 2.45 -7.07
C ILE A 75 -6.56 2.95 -5.80
N PHE A 76 -6.54 2.12 -4.75
CA PHE A 76 -5.85 2.44 -3.50
C PHE A 76 -4.36 2.69 -3.74
N LEU A 77 -3.65 1.78 -4.41
CA LEU A 77 -2.20 1.91 -4.65
C LEU A 77 -1.84 3.11 -5.53
N ILE A 78 -2.65 3.41 -6.55
CA ILE A 78 -2.47 4.61 -7.37
C ILE A 78 -2.63 5.87 -6.52
N GLY A 79 -3.70 5.94 -5.72
CA GLY A 79 -3.94 7.05 -4.79
C GLY A 79 -2.84 7.18 -3.75
N HIS A 80 -2.37 6.05 -3.19
CA HIS A 80 -1.32 5.98 -2.19
C HIS A 80 0.01 6.49 -2.74
N LEU A 81 0.39 6.09 -3.96
CA LEU A 81 1.53 6.65 -4.68
C LEU A 81 1.43 8.18 -4.82
N VAL A 82 0.25 8.69 -5.19
CA VAL A 82 0.03 10.15 -5.29
C VAL A 82 0.22 10.83 -3.94
N LEU A 83 -0.30 10.25 -2.84
CA LEU A 83 -0.08 10.78 -1.49
C LEU A 83 1.41 10.85 -1.16
N HIS A 84 2.17 9.78 -1.39
CA HIS A 84 3.61 9.80 -1.18
C HIS A 84 4.32 10.86 -2.02
N PHE A 85 3.90 11.03 -3.27
CA PHE A 85 4.45 12.06 -4.13
C PHE A 85 4.19 13.48 -3.56
N LEU A 86 2.98 13.75 -3.06
CA LEU A 86 2.60 15.03 -2.46
C LEU A 86 3.35 15.29 -1.15
N PHE A 87 3.47 14.29 -0.28
CA PHE A 87 4.14 14.39 1.01
C PHE A 87 5.66 14.13 0.95
N ARG A 88 6.24 13.94 -0.24
CA ARG A 88 7.65 13.58 -0.38
C ARG A 88 8.63 14.57 0.26
N LYS A 89 8.28 15.86 0.28
CA LYS A 89 9.08 16.96 0.86
C LYS A 89 8.68 17.30 2.30
N HIS A 90 7.74 16.56 2.89
CA HIS A 90 7.30 16.82 4.25
C HIS A 90 8.46 16.55 5.24
N PRO A 91 8.70 17.41 6.24
CA PRO A 91 9.87 17.31 7.13
C PRO A 91 9.94 16.00 7.92
N ASN A 92 8.79 15.39 8.21
CA ASN A 92 8.71 14.10 8.92
C ASN A 92 8.68 12.89 7.98
N ASN A 93 8.79 13.07 6.66
CA ASN A 93 8.81 11.94 5.73
C ASN A 93 10.19 11.27 5.77
N GLN A 94 10.23 10.03 6.24
CA GLN A 94 11.47 9.23 6.27
C GLN A 94 11.54 8.19 5.14
N LEU A 95 10.47 8.04 4.35
CA LEU A 95 10.42 7.11 3.20
C LEU A 95 11.05 7.75 1.94
N THR A 96 12.30 8.18 2.08
CA THR A 96 13.05 8.86 1.01
C THR A 96 14.21 8.03 0.46
N GLY A 97 14.47 6.86 1.04
CA GLY A 97 15.52 5.94 0.59
C GLY A 97 15.18 5.32 -0.77
N PHE A 98 16.22 4.93 -1.52
CA PHE A 98 16.05 4.31 -2.85
C PHE A 98 15.12 3.10 -2.81
N ILE A 99 15.29 2.20 -1.83
CA ILE A 99 14.46 1.00 -1.68
C ILE A 99 13.00 1.35 -1.39
N SER A 100 12.76 2.25 -0.45
CA SER A 100 11.41 2.73 -0.10
C SER A 100 10.68 3.31 -1.32
N LEU A 101 11.37 4.18 -2.06
CA LEU A 101 10.85 4.79 -3.28
C LEU A 101 10.62 3.76 -4.38
N LEU A 102 11.54 2.81 -4.55
CA LEU A 102 11.38 1.73 -5.53
C LEU A 102 10.13 0.90 -5.24
N ILE A 103 9.90 0.53 -3.98
CA ILE A 103 8.73 -0.26 -3.58
C ILE A 103 7.44 0.51 -3.91
N ILE A 104 7.28 1.74 -3.41
CA ILE A 104 6.01 2.48 -3.58
C ILE A 104 5.76 2.90 -5.04
N TYR A 105 6.80 3.30 -5.76
CA TYR A 105 6.67 3.65 -7.19
C TYR A 105 6.33 2.43 -8.02
N SER A 106 6.97 1.29 -7.76
CA SER A 106 6.63 0.04 -8.44
C SER A 106 5.20 -0.38 -8.13
N ALA A 107 4.75 -0.25 -6.87
CA ALA A 107 3.40 -0.60 -6.46
C ALA A 107 2.35 0.19 -7.26
N GLY A 108 2.47 1.52 -7.30
CA GLY A 108 1.49 2.36 -8.02
C GLY A 108 1.57 2.24 -9.55
N ILE A 109 2.76 2.05 -10.13
CA ILE A 109 2.91 1.84 -11.58
C ILE A 109 2.30 0.50 -12.00
N ILE A 110 2.58 -0.57 -11.25
CA ILE A 110 2.04 -1.90 -11.55
C ILE A 110 0.53 -1.91 -11.37
N ALA A 111 0.00 -1.29 -10.31
CA ALA A 111 -1.45 -1.11 -10.11
C ALA A 111 -2.11 -0.34 -11.27
N GLY A 112 -1.48 0.74 -11.75
CA GLY A 112 -1.97 1.47 -12.92
C GLY A 112 -2.02 0.61 -14.19
N LEU A 113 -0.96 -0.17 -14.44
CA LEU A 113 -0.91 -1.10 -15.56
C LEU A 113 -1.95 -2.22 -15.40
N HIS A 114 -2.03 -2.82 -14.22
CA HIS A 114 -2.96 -3.90 -13.90
C HIS A 114 -4.40 -3.45 -14.08
N LEU A 115 -4.79 -2.28 -13.56
CA LEU A 115 -6.13 -1.71 -13.73
C LEU A 115 -6.51 -1.49 -15.19
N VAL A 116 -5.61 -0.90 -15.99
CA VAL A 116 -5.87 -0.68 -17.42
C VAL A 116 -6.06 -2.00 -18.15
N LEU A 117 -5.19 -2.97 -17.91
CA LEU A 117 -5.30 -4.29 -18.54
C LEU A 117 -6.54 -5.05 -18.06
N LEU A 118 -6.89 -4.91 -16.78
CA LEU A 118 -8.09 -5.50 -16.20
C LEU A 118 -9.34 -4.94 -16.89
N ILE A 119 -9.42 -3.64 -17.13
CA ILE A 119 -10.56 -3.02 -17.84
C ILE A 119 -10.63 -3.46 -19.32
N LEU A 120 -9.48 -3.66 -19.98
CA LEU A 120 -9.43 -4.00 -21.40
C LEU A 120 -9.68 -5.49 -21.70
N PHE A 121 -9.35 -6.39 -20.76
CA PHE A 121 -9.29 -7.84 -21.01
C PHE A 121 -10.14 -8.70 -20.05
N ASN A 122 -10.90 -8.09 -19.14
CA ASN A 122 -11.86 -8.77 -18.27
C ASN A 122 -13.28 -8.63 -18.84
#